data_AF-A0A1Y5DM95-F1
#
_entry.id   AF-A0A1Y5DM95-F1
#
_cell.length_a   1.000
_cell.length_b   1.000
_cell.length_c   1.000
_cell.angle_alpha   90.00
_cell.angle_beta   90.00
_cell.angle_gamma   90.00
#
_symmetry.space_group_name_H-M   'P 1'
#
loop_
_entity.id
_entity.type
_entity.pdbx_description
1 polymer ?
#
loop_
_entity_poly.entity_id
_entity_poly.type
_entity_poly.pdbx_seq_one_letter_code
_entity_poly.pdbx_strand_id
1 'polypeptide(L)'
;NGASYIYGAQKGASPVDIVQLDTKLEYFAKITIENGFKESANIPGAGAAGGMGFAFISFLNSTLQPGIQLILEQVQLKEKIKNANFLITGEGKIDQQSSMGKVIDGIGALCKAHNIPCIALTGNSKESNTDVHRKGVSCVFSILNSPMSLEKAMDKQTALNSMKQKSEQVFRLISSLHQTNQSNQKVRINE
;
A
#
# COMPACT_ATOMS: atom_id res chain seq x y z
N ASN A 1 20.71 -5.28 6.36
CA ASN A 1 19.53 -5.08 5.49
C ASN A 1 19.95 -4.97 4.02
N GLY A 2 20.72 -5.93 3.50
CA GLY A 2 21.15 -5.98 2.09
C GLY A 2 20.15 -6.71 1.20
N ALA A 3 20.27 -6.53 -0.12
CA ALA A 3 19.36 -7.13 -1.09
C ALA A 3 19.31 -8.67 -0.97
N SER A 4 20.46 -9.31 -0.78
CA SER A 4 20.60 -10.76 -0.65
C SER A 4 19.91 -11.29 0.60
N TYR A 5 20.17 -10.67 1.75
CA TYR A 5 19.58 -11.10 3.03
C TYR A 5 18.07 -10.86 3.14
N ILE A 6 17.55 -9.81 2.50
CA ILE A 6 16.12 -9.48 2.56
C ILE A 6 15.30 -10.25 1.52
N TYR A 7 15.82 -10.42 0.30
CA TYR A 7 15.03 -10.94 -0.83
C TYR A 7 15.56 -12.23 -1.44
N GLY A 8 16.73 -12.73 -1.03
CA GLY A 8 17.36 -13.92 -1.61
C GLY A 8 16.55 -15.19 -1.36
N ALA A 9 16.15 -15.44 -0.10
CA ALA A 9 15.46 -16.67 0.28
C ALA A 9 14.15 -16.89 -0.49
N GLN A 10 13.32 -15.85 -0.62
CA GLN A 10 12.06 -15.92 -1.39
C GLN A 10 12.26 -16.08 -2.91
N LYS A 11 13.49 -15.89 -3.41
CA LYS A 11 13.88 -16.12 -4.82
C LYS A 11 14.62 -17.46 -5.00
N GLY A 12 14.69 -18.30 -3.96
CA GLY A 12 15.30 -19.62 -4.00
C GLY A 12 16.79 -19.67 -3.66
N ALA A 13 17.39 -18.59 -3.16
CA ALA A 13 18.79 -18.61 -2.72
C ALA A 13 18.94 -19.37 -1.40
N SER A 14 19.88 -20.31 -1.34
CA SER A 14 20.25 -20.99 -0.10
C SER A 14 20.99 -20.04 0.86
N PRO A 15 21.15 -20.38 2.15
CA PRO A 15 21.94 -19.57 3.08
C PRO A 15 23.37 -19.30 2.60
N VAL A 16 23.98 -20.28 1.90
CA VAL A 16 25.32 -20.14 1.32
C VAL A 16 25.28 -19.17 0.14
N ASP A 17 24.27 -19.27 -0.73
CA ASP A 17 24.11 -18.34 -1.86
C ASP A 17 23.90 -16.90 -1.38
N ILE A 18 23.13 -16.70 -0.31
CA ILE A 18 22.86 -15.37 0.25
C ILE A 18 24.17 -14.68 0.65
N VAL A 19 25.06 -15.38 1.36
CA VAL A 19 26.37 -14.83 1.77
C VAL A 19 27.21 -14.51 0.54
N GLN A 20 27.31 -15.43 -0.42
CA GLN A 20 28.09 -15.21 -1.64
C GLN A 20 27.56 -14.04 -2.48
N LEU A 21 26.24 -13.93 -2.61
CA LEU A 21 25.59 -12.84 -3.35
C LEU A 21 25.81 -11.50 -2.67
N ASP A 22 25.75 -11.44 -1.34
CA ASP A 22 26.00 -10.21 -0.58
C ASP A 22 27.44 -9.72 -0.78
N THR A 23 28.44 -10.61 -0.63
CA THR A 23 29.85 -10.28 -0.88
C THR A 23 30.08 -9.82 -2.33
N LYS A 24 29.46 -10.48 -3.31
CA LYS A 24 29.58 -10.10 -4.72
C LYS A 24 28.94 -8.74 -5.01
N LEU A 25 27.81 -8.41 -4.39
CA LEU A 25 27.16 -7.11 -4.54
C LEU A 25 27.97 -5.99 -3.89
N GLU A 26 28.58 -6.24 -2.73
CA GLU A 26 29.50 -5.29 -2.09
C GLU A 26 30.72 -5.03 -2.98
N TYR A 27 31.32 -6.08 -3.52
CA TYR A 27 32.45 -5.96 -4.45
C TYR A 27 32.05 -5.22 -5.74
N PHE A 28 30.88 -5.51 -6.30
CA PHE A 28 30.35 -4.80 -7.46
C PHE A 28 30.16 -3.31 -7.19
N ALA A 29 29.60 -2.96 -6.02
CA ALA A 29 29.46 -1.57 -5.61
C ALA A 29 30.81 -0.87 -5.46
N LYS A 30 31.80 -1.54 -4.87
CA LYS A 30 33.18 -1.04 -4.73
C LYS A 30 33.80 -0.73 -6.10
N ILE A 31 33.79 -1.69 -7.04
CA ILE A 31 34.35 -1.47 -8.39
C ILE A 31 33.64 -0.31 -9.08
N THR A 32 32.32 -0.23 -8.97
CA THR A 32 31.54 0.84 -9.59
C THR A 32 32.01 2.22 -9.10
N ILE A 33 32.25 2.38 -7.79
CA ILE A 33 32.76 3.62 -7.21
C ILE A 33 34.20 3.89 -7.66
N GLU A 34 35.07 2.88 -7.68
CA GLU A 34 36.46 3.01 -8.15
C GLU A 34 36.56 3.43 -9.63
N ASN A 35 35.53 3.15 -10.43
CA ASN A 35 35.43 3.59 -11.82
C ASN A 35 34.77 4.97 -11.99
N GLY A 36 34.66 5.75 -10.92
CA GLY A 36 34.24 7.16 -10.96
C GLY A 36 32.72 7.37 -10.97
N PHE A 37 31.93 6.33 -10.72
CA PHE A 37 30.48 6.48 -10.54
C PHE A 37 30.12 6.92 -9.12
N LYS A 38 28.92 7.49 -8.97
CA LYS A 38 28.41 8.01 -7.70
C LYS A 38 28.32 6.92 -6.62
N GLU A 39 28.80 7.23 -5.42
CA GLU A 39 28.58 6.40 -4.24
C GLU A 39 27.09 6.31 -3.90
N SER A 40 26.49 5.16 -4.24
CA SER A 40 25.04 4.96 -4.22
C SER A 40 24.61 3.71 -3.46
N ALA A 41 25.56 2.91 -2.96
CA ALA A 41 25.30 1.62 -2.33
C ALA A 41 24.44 1.73 -1.05
N ASN A 42 24.64 2.82 -0.30
CA ASN A 42 23.95 3.07 0.97
C ASN A 42 22.64 3.87 0.81
N ILE A 43 22.23 4.22 -0.41
CA ILE A 43 20.98 4.93 -0.65
C ILE A 43 19.80 3.99 -0.31
N PRO A 44 18.81 4.44 0.48
CA PRO A 44 17.62 3.64 0.75
C PRO A 44 16.94 3.18 -0.55
N GLY A 45 16.76 1.87 -0.71
CA GLY A 45 16.22 1.27 -1.92
C GLY A 45 17.25 0.87 -2.98
N ALA A 46 18.56 1.12 -2.78
CA ALA A 46 19.61 0.67 -3.70
C ALA A 46 19.61 -0.87 -3.89
N GLY A 47 19.25 -1.62 -2.85
CA GLY A 47 19.08 -3.07 -2.91
C GLY A 47 17.82 -3.55 -3.65
N ALA A 48 16.95 -2.65 -4.12
CA ALA A 48 15.70 -3.02 -4.77
C ALA A 48 15.94 -3.95 -5.96
N ALA A 49 15.07 -4.94 -6.08
CA ALA A 49 15.10 -5.97 -7.12
C ALA A 49 16.46 -6.67 -7.29
N GLY A 50 17.24 -6.82 -6.20
CA GLY A 50 18.54 -7.51 -6.24
C GLY A 50 19.72 -6.61 -6.59
N GLY A 51 19.64 -5.30 -6.30
CA GLY A 51 20.69 -4.34 -6.62
C GLY A 51 20.47 -3.55 -7.92
N MET A 52 19.32 -3.73 -8.59
CA MET A 52 18.97 -2.90 -9.74
C MET A 52 18.75 -1.44 -9.36
N GLY A 53 18.26 -1.17 -8.14
CA GLY A 53 18.16 0.20 -7.63
C GLY A 53 19.52 0.91 -7.65
N PHE A 54 20.57 0.24 -7.16
CA PHE A 54 21.95 0.71 -7.22
C PHE A 54 22.39 0.96 -8.67
N ALA A 55 22.20 -0.03 -9.56
CA ALA A 55 22.61 0.07 -10.95
C ALA A 55 21.95 1.28 -11.65
N PHE A 56 20.66 1.51 -11.45
CA PHE A 56 19.97 2.64 -12.08
C PHE A 56 20.44 3.98 -11.53
N ILE A 57 20.73 4.09 -10.24
CA ILE A 57 21.26 5.34 -9.69
C ILE A 57 22.67 5.59 -10.25
N SER A 58 23.53 4.57 -10.21
CA SER A 58 24.94 4.69 -10.59
C SER A 58 25.13 4.92 -12.09
N PHE A 59 24.43 4.16 -12.94
CA PHE A 59 24.71 4.14 -14.39
C PHE A 59 23.74 4.97 -15.22
N LEU A 60 22.52 5.22 -14.74
CA LEU A 60 21.49 5.95 -15.49
C LEU A 60 21.20 7.33 -14.91
N ASN A 61 21.94 7.74 -13.86
CA ASN A 61 21.70 8.97 -13.10
C ASN A 61 20.23 9.11 -12.65
N SER A 62 19.61 7.98 -12.30
CA SER A 62 18.20 7.95 -11.89
C SER A 62 18.01 8.32 -10.42
N THR A 63 16.78 8.65 -10.06
CA THR A 63 16.35 8.85 -8.68
C THR A 63 15.32 7.81 -8.28
N LEU A 64 15.46 7.24 -7.08
CA LEU A 64 14.46 6.35 -6.51
C LEU A 64 13.30 7.19 -5.94
N GLN A 65 12.08 6.87 -6.38
CA GLN A 65 10.85 7.48 -5.89
C GLN A 65 9.91 6.38 -5.36
N PRO A 66 9.14 6.62 -4.28
CA PRO A 66 8.11 5.69 -3.83
C PRO A 66 7.10 5.40 -4.94
N GLY A 67 6.90 4.12 -5.27
CA GLY A 67 6.06 3.72 -6.40
C GLY A 67 4.60 4.19 -6.29
N ILE A 68 4.03 4.20 -5.08
CA ILE A 68 2.67 4.71 -4.88
C ILE A 68 2.56 6.19 -5.22
N GLN A 69 3.56 7.00 -4.87
CA GLN A 69 3.53 8.43 -5.18
C GLN A 69 3.51 8.65 -6.70
N LEU A 70 4.35 7.91 -7.43
CA LEU A 70 4.37 7.94 -8.89
C LEU A 70 2.99 7.59 -9.46
N ILE A 71 2.37 6.50 -9.00
CA ILE A 71 1.04 6.10 -9.47
C ILE A 71 -0.02 7.17 -9.17
N LEU A 72 -0.05 7.72 -7.94
CA LEU A 72 -1.00 8.76 -7.54
C LEU A 72 -0.88 10.03 -8.40
N GLU A 73 0.35 10.41 -8.76
CA GLU A 73 0.64 11.51 -9.68
C GLU A 73 0.14 11.19 -11.10
N GLN A 74 0.47 10.01 -11.63
CA GLN A 74 0.09 9.58 -12.98
C GLN A 74 -1.44 9.49 -13.15
N VAL A 75 -2.16 8.97 -12.16
CA VAL A 75 -3.63 8.90 -12.22
C VAL A 75 -4.32 10.20 -11.83
N GLN A 76 -3.54 11.24 -11.47
CA GLN A 76 -4.00 12.54 -10.99
C GLN A 76 -4.99 12.44 -9.83
N LEU A 77 -4.75 11.49 -8.90
CA LEU A 77 -5.71 11.20 -7.84
C LEU A 77 -5.93 12.42 -6.94
N LYS A 78 -4.87 13.17 -6.66
CA LYS A 78 -4.93 14.40 -5.85
C LYS A 78 -5.98 15.41 -6.33
N GLU A 79 -6.13 15.55 -7.65
CA GLU A 79 -7.13 16.46 -8.23
C GLU A 79 -8.53 15.84 -8.20
N LYS A 80 -8.63 14.55 -8.51
CA LYS A 80 -9.91 13.83 -8.55
C LYS A 80 -10.61 13.76 -7.19
N ILE A 81 -9.84 13.72 -6.09
CA ILE A 81 -10.44 13.58 -4.76
C ILE A 81 -11.01 14.88 -4.20
N LYS A 82 -10.65 16.07 -4.70
CA LYS A 82 -10.99 17.36 -4.06
C LYS A 82 -12.49 17.55 -3.78
N ASN A 83 -13.35 16.96 -4.61
CA ASN A 83 -14.81 17.05 -4.49
C ASN A 83 -15.46 15.75 -4.00
N ALA A 84 -14.67 14.76 -3.58
CA ALA A 84 -15.18 13.47 -3.12
C ALA A 84 -15.62 13.55 -1.66
N ASN A 85 -16.77 12.95 -1.33
CA ASN A 85 -17.24 12.85 0.06
C ASN A 85 -16.47 11.80 0.87
N PHE A 86 -15.93 10.79 0.20
CA PHE A 86 -15.08 9.74 0.75
C PHE A 86 -14.34 9.06 -0.40
N LEU A 87 -13.31 8.29 -0.06
CA LEU A 87 -12.57 7.44 -0.99
C LEU A 87 -12.64 5.98 -0.52
N ILE A 88 -12.88 5.06 -1.46
CA ILE A 88 -12.78 3.62 -1.21
C ILE A 88 -11.49 3.11 -1.86
N THR A 89 -10.72 2.34 -1.11
CA THR A 89 -9.51 1.65 -1.57
C THR A 89 -9.50 0.20 -1.09
N GLY A 90 -8.50 -0.57 -1.50
CA GLY A 90 -8.32 -1.93 -1.00
C GLY A 90 -6.99 -2.54 -1.38
N GLU A 91 -6.61 -3.57 -0.62
CA GLU A 91 -5.49 -4.46 -0.92
C GLU A 91 -5.81 -5.87 -0.43
N GLY A 92 -5.09 -6.89 -0.93
CA GLY A 92 -5.39 -8.28 -0.58
C GLY A 92 -5.17 -8.59 0.90
N LYS A 93 -4.18 -7.95 1.53
CA LYS A 93 -3.87 -8.10 2.94
C LYS A 93 -3.29 -6.79 3.48
N ILE A 94 -3.89 -6.29 4.56
CA ILE A 94 -3.39 -5.15 5.33
C ILE A 94 -2.58 -5.70 6.51
N ASP A 95 -1.27 -5.47 6.50
CA ASP A 95 -0.34 -5.81 7.57
C ASP A 95 0.76 -4.75 7.77
N GLN A 96 1.73 -5.00 8.65
CA GLN A 96 2.83 -4.06 8.92
C GLN A 96 3.72 -3.77 7.70
N GLN A 97 3.71 -4.58 6.66
CA GLN A 97 4.41 -4.24 5.41
C GLN A 97 3.57 -3.33 4.51
N SER A 98 2.28 -3.23 4.78
CA SER A 98 1.37 -2.33 4.08
C SER A 98 1.62 -0.88 4.49
N SER A 99 2.15 -0.68 5.71
CA SER A 99 2.65 0.59 6.22
C SER A 99 4.09 0.96 5.80
N MET A 100 4.66 0.24 4.83
CA MET A 100 6.01 0.50 4.27
C MET A 100 5.97 1.21 2.90
N GLY A 101 5.04 2.15 2.71
CA GLY A 101 4.95 2.94 1.47
C GLY A 101 4.22 2.24 0.33
N LYS A 102 3.30 1.33 0.65
CA LYS A 102 2.41 0.68 -0.32
C LYS A 102 1.17 1.55 -0.62
N VAL A 103 0.21 0.97 -1.34
CA VAL A 103 -1.00 1.63 -1.83
C VAL A 103 -1.81 2.27 -0.72
N ILE A 104 -2.05 1.55 0.38
CA ILE A 104 -2.89 2.03 1.49
C ILE A 104 -2.27 3.24 2.19
N ASP A 105 -0.94 3.29 2.35
CA ASP A 105 -0.25 4.43 2.96
C ASP A 105 -0.39 5.71 2.15
N GLY A 106 -0.09 5.63 0.84
CA GLY A 106 -0.13 6.79 -0.03
C GLY A 106 -1.54 7.35 -0.15
N ILE A 107 -2.53 6.47 -0.26
CA ILE A 107 -3.95 6.86 -0.31
C ILE A 107 -4.41 7.42 1.03
N GLY A 108 -4.09 6.77 2.16
CA GLY A 108 -4.44 7.25 3.49
C GLY A 108 -3.87 8.64 3.76
N ALA A 109 -2.59 8.85 3.45
CA ALA A 109 -1.92 10.14 3.63
C ALA A 109 -2.55 11.23 2.75
N LEU A 110 -2.88 10.90 1.50
CA LEU A 110 -3.56 11.80 0.58
C LEU A 110 -4.96 12.19 1.11
N CYS A 111 -5.76 11.21 1.54
CA CYS A 111 -7.08 11.43 2.13
C CYS A 111 -7.00 12.32 3.38
N LYS A 112 -6.03 12.05 4.27
CA LYS A 112 -5.78 12.87 5.47
C LYS A 112 -5.42 14.31 5.13
N ALA A 113 -4.57 14.53 4.14
CA ALA A 113 -4.17 15.87 3.70
C ALA A 113 -5.34 16.68 3.13
N HIS A 114 -6.36 16.01 2.59
CA HIS A 114 -7.55 16.64 2.01
C HIS A 114 -8.79 16.59 2.92
N ASN A 115 -8.67 16.06 4.15
CA ASN A 115 -9.78 15.83 5.08
C ASN A 115 -10.92 14.97 4.49
N ILE A 116 -10.56 13.96 3.70
CA ILE A 116 -11.52 13.05 3.07
C ILE A 116 -11.51 11.72 3.83
N PRO A 117 -12.68 11.21 4.25
CA PRO A 117 -12.78 9.88 4.84
C PRO A 117 -12.29 8.79 3.88
N CYS A 118 -11.41 7.91 4.37
CA CYS A 118 -10.84 6.83 3.57
C CYS A 118 -11.30 5.47 4.11
N ILE A 119 -11.98 4.71 3.25
CA ILE A 119 -12.53 3.39 3.57
C ILE A 119 -11.70 2.33 2.85
N ALA A 120 -11.07 1.43 3.58
CA ALA A 120 -10.32 0.31 3.01
C ALA A 120 -11.13 -0.98 3.09
N LEU A 121 -11.22 -1.70 1.96
CA LEU A 121 -11.74 -3.06 1.86
C LEU A 121 -10.57 -4.03 1.66
N THR A 122 -10.44 -5.06 2.49
CA THR A 122 -9.31 -5.99 2.44
C THR A 122 -9.71 -7.45 2.50
N GLY A 123 -8.94 -8.32 1.83
CA GLY A 123 -9.07 -9.78 1.96
C GLY A 123 -8.73 -10.27 3.38
N ASN A 124 -7.78 -9.61 4.03
CA ASN A 124 -7.30 -9.97 5.37
C ASN A 124 -6.76 -8.73 6.09
N SER A 125 -7.05 -8.60 7.38
CA SER A 125 -6.49 -7.56 8.26
C SER A 125 -5.99 -8.19 9.55
N LYS A 126 -4.88 -7.68 10.10
CA LYS A 126 -4.47 -8.00 11.48
C LYS A 126 -5.47 -7.44 12.49
N GLU A 127 -5.40 -7.94 13.73
CA GLU A 127 -6.25 -7.51 14.85
C GLU A 127 -6.10 -6.01 15.19
N SER A 128 -4.92 -5.43 14.96
CA SER A 128 -4.68 -3.99 15.17
C SER A 128 -4.29 -3.30 13.87
N ASN A 129 -5.15 -2.38 13.42
CA ASN A 129 -4.93 -1.51 12.25
C ASN A 129 -4.50 -0.09 12.66
N THR A 130 -3.96 0.07 13.88
CA THR A 130 -3.59 1.39 14.44
C THR A 130 -2.63 2.18 13.55
N ASP A 131 -1.66 1.51 12.91
CA ASP A 131 -0.74 2.15 11.96
C ASP A 131 -1.46 2.78 10.76
N VAL A 132 -2.40 2.02 10.20
CA VAL A 132 -3.15 2.40 9.00
C VAL A 132 -4.10 3.55 9.30
N HIS A 133 -4.71 3.55 10.50
CA HIS A 133 -5.48 4.68 10.98
C HIS A 133 -4.64 5.94 11.21
N ARG A 134 -3.44 5.82 11.81
CA ARG A 134 -2.51 6.96 11.97
C ARG A 134 -2.14 7.61 10.64
N LYS A 135 -2.04 6.79 9.58
CA LYS A 135 -1.72 7.23 8.21
C LYS A 135 -2.89 7.90 7.49
N GLY A 136 -4.13 7.77 7.98
CA GLY A 136 -5.28 8.50 7.44
C GLY A 136 -6.43 7.64 6.93
N VAL A 137 -6.33 6.32 7.04
CA VAL A 137 -7.47 5.44 6.75
C VAL A 137 -8.48 5.53 7.87
N SER A 138 -9.70 5.92 7.56
CA SER A 138 -10.77 6.09 8.55
C SER A 138 -11.29 4.73 9.03
N CYS A 139 -11.57 3.82 8.11
CA CYS A 139 -12.18 2.52 8.40
C CYS A 139 -11.52 1.41 7.59
N VAL A 140 -11.42 0.22 8.18
CA VAL A 140 -10.95 -1.01 7.51
C VAL A 140 -12.00 -2.09 7.66
N PHE A 141 -12.42 -2.68 6.54
CA PHE A 141 -13.36 -3.79 6.52
C PHE A 141 -12.76 -5.01 5.82
N SER A 142 -12.81 -6.17 6.49
CA SER A 142 -12.59 -7.43 5.80
C SER A 142 -13.75 -7.71 4.84
N ILE A 143 -13.46 -8.17 3.63
CA ILE A 143 -14.47 -8.57 2.64
C ILE A 143 -15.08 -9.92 2.97
N LEU A 144 -14.43 -10.73 3.81
CA LEU A 144 -14.90 -12.07 4.16
C LEU A 144 -16.17 -11.98 4.99
N ASN A 145 -17.17 -12.81 4.66
CA ASN A 145 -18.47 -12.84 5.32
C ASN A 145 -18.64 -14.03 6.27
N SER A 146 -17.74 -15.01 6.20
CA SER A 146 -17.71 -16.18 7.08
C SER A 146 -16.30 -16.80 7.09
N PRO A 147 -15.97 -17.63 8.09
CA PRO A 147 -14.77 -18.44 8.05
C PRO A 147 -14.73 -19.33 6.80
N MET A 148 -13.61 -19.34 6.08
CA MET A 148 -13.38 -20.18 4.91
C MET A 148 -11.90 -20.49 4.72
N SER A 149 -11.57 -21.52 3.92
CA SER A 149 -10.19 -21.82 3.56
C SER A 149 -9.57 -20.69 2.72
N LEU A 150 -8.24 -20.56 2.78
CA LEU A 150 -7.52 -19.58 1.96
C LEU A 150 -7.76 -19.82 0.46
N GLU A 151 -7.78 -21.07 0.03
CA GLU A 151 -8.08 -21.45 -1.36
C GLU A 151 -9.45 -20.91 -1.80
N LYS A 152 -10.49 -21.10 -0.99
CA LYS A 152 -11.82 -20.59 -1.27
C LYS A 152 -11.88 -19.06 -1.22
N ALA A 153 -11.15 -18.41 -0.31
CA ALA A 153 -11.07 -16.95 -0.26
C ALA A 153 -10.35 -16.35 -1.48
N MET A 154 -9.36 -17.07 -2.03
CA MET A 154 -8.59 -16.69 -3.21
C MET A 154 -9.30 -17.02 -4.53
N ASP A 155 -10.32 -17.87 -4.52
CA ASP A 155 -11.18 -18.11 -5.68
C ASP A 155 -11.81 -16.79 -6.16
N LYS A 156 -11.64 -16.50 -7.46
CA LYS A 156 -12.03 -15.23 -8.07
C LYS A 156 -13.51 -14.94 -7.88
N GLN A 157 -14.37 -15.93 -8.04
CA GLN A 157 -15.81 -15.74 -7.94
C GLN A 157 -16.23 -15.46 -6.49
N THR A 158 -15.63 -16.18 -5.54
CA THR A 158 -15.84 -16.00 -4.11
C THR A 158 -15.36 -14.63 -3.65
N ALA A 159 -14.16 -14.20 -4.04
CA ALA A 159 -13.62 -12.89 -3.71
C ALA A 159 -14.48 -11.75 -4.29
N LEU A 160 -14.92 -11.88 -5.56
CA LEU A 160 -15.79 -10.89 -6.19
C LEU A 160 -17.14 -10.76 -5.48
N ASN A 161 -17.77 -11.88 -5.15
CA ASN A 161 -19.04 -11.89 -4.42
C ASN A 161 -18.89 -11.28 -3.02
N SER A 162 -17.81 -11.62 -2.33
CA SER A 162 -17.48 -11.10 -1.00
C SER A 162 -17.25 -9.57 -1.05
N MET A 163 -16.49 -9.07 -2.02
CA MET A 163 -16.29 -7.63 -2.25
C MET A 163 -17.60 -6.90 -2.55
N LYS A 164 -18.46 -7.46 -3.41
CA LYS A 164 -19.77 -6.88 -3.74
C LYS A 164 -20.66 -6.75 -2.50
N GLN A 165 -20.80 -7.84 -1.74
CA GLN A 165 -21.62 -7.87 -0.52
C GLN A 165 -21.09 -6.89 0.53
N LYS A 166 -19.76 -6.84 0.74
CA LYS A 166 -19.17 -5.91 1.70
C LYS A 166 -19.35 -4.46 1.28
N SER A 167 -19.15 -4.17 -0.01
CA SER A 167 -19.38 -2.84 -0.56
C SER A 167 -20.83 -2.42 -0.37
N GLU A 168 -21.80 -3.28 -0.70
CA GLU A 168 -23.23 -3.02 -0.49
C GLU A 168 -23.53 -2.67 0.97
N GLN A 169 -23.00 -3.45 1.93
CA GLN A 169 -23.19 -3.19 3.37
C GLN A 169 -22.64 -1.82 3.79
N VAL A 170 -21.44 -1.45 3.32
CA VAL A 170 -20.83 -0.14 3.58
C VAL A 170 -21.71 0.98 3.01
N PHE A 171 -22.18 0.85 1.76
CA PHE A 171 -23.04 1.85 1.14
C PHE A 171 -24.42 1.95 1.80
N ARG A 172 -25.00 0.85 2.28
CA ARG A 172 -26.23 0.88 3.08
C ARG A 172 -26.07 1.66 4.37
N LEU A 173 -24.95 1.48 5.08
CA LEU A 173 -24.61 2.27 6.28
C LEU A 173 -24.46 3.76 5.95
N ILE A 174 -23.75 4.11 4.88
CA ILE A 174 -23.59 5.51 4.47
C ILE A 174 -24.96 6.13 4.12
N SER A 175 -25.80 5.38 3.40
CA SER A 175 -27.13 5.83 2.98
C SER A 175 -28.06 6.07 4.17
N SER A 176 -28.05 5.20 5.19
CA SER A 176 -28.91 5.37 6.38
C SER A 176 -28.50 6.60 7.22
N LEU A 177 -27.20 6.87 7.34
CA LEU A 177 -26.70 8.07 8.00
C LEU A 177 -27.08 9.34 7.24
N HIS A 178 -27.02 9.31 5.90
CA HIS A 178 -27.41 10.46 5.08
C HIS A 178 -28.91 10.77 5.20
N GLN A 179 -29.76 9.75 5.16
CA GLN A 179 -31.22 9.91 5.34
C GLN A 179 -31.57 10.47 6.72
N THR A 180 -30.87 10.04 7.77
CA THR A 180 -31.06 10.55 9.13
C THR A 180 -30.71 12.04 9.22
N ASN A 181 -29.62 12.47 8.60
CA ASN A 181 -29.20 13.88 8.59
C ASN A 181 -30.19 14.79 7.82
N GLN A 182 -30.75 14.32 6.70
CA GLN A 182 -31.80 15.06 5.98
C GLN A 182 -33.11 15.15 6.78
N SER A 183 -33.47 14.09 7.49
CA SER A 183 -34.68 14.04 8.33
C SER A 183 -34.56 15.00 9.52
N ASN A 184 -33.37 15.09 10.13
CA ASN A 184 -33.10 16.03 11.22
C ASN A 184 -33.05 17.51 10.77
N GLN A 185 -32.73 17.79 9.50
CA GLN A 185 -32.84 19.15 8.95
C GLN A 185 -34.30 19.55 8.67
N LYS A 186 -35.21 18.61 8.39
CA LYS A 186 -36.65 18.88 8.18
C LYS A 186 -37.43 19.21 9.47
N VAL A 187 -36.83 19.08 10.65
CA VAL A 187 -37.51 19.29 11.96
C VAL A 187 -37.15 20.64 12.63
N ARG A 188 -36.47 21.56 11.94
CA ARG A 188 -36.17 22.92 12.46
C ARG A 188 -36.88 24.05 11.72
N ILE A 189 -38.19 23.90 11.51
CA ILE A 189 -39.10 25.02 11.24
C ILE A 189 -40.21 24.91 12.27
N ASN A 190 -39.97 25.48 13.46
CA ASN A 190 -40.95 25.95 14.43
C ASN A 190 -40.15 26.48 15.63
N GLU A 191 -39.77 27.75 15.55
CA GLU A 191 -39.81 28.75 16.63
C GLU A 191 -39.76 30.14 15.98
#